data_AF-A0AAE2MNP0-F1
#
_entry.id   AF-A0AAE2MNP0-F1
#
_cell.length_a   1.000
_cell.length_b   1.000
_cell.length_c   1.000
_cell.angle_alpha   90.00
_cell.angle_beta   90.00
_cell.angle_gamma   90.00
#
_symmetry.space_group_name_H-M   'P 1'
#
loop_
_entity.id
_entity.type
_entity.pdbx_description
1 polymer ?
#
loop_
_entity_poly.entity_id
_entity_poly.type
_entity_poly.pdbx_seq_one_letter_code
_entity_poly.pdbx_strand_id
1 'polypeptide(L)'
;MTGTDIVVDVTNAASFGDSAALDFFKASTKNLLAVAAEAGVGHYLALSVVGTPQLVESDYFRAKMVQENLIRASNRPYTILRSTQFYEFISGLIDIGAQGDVFRLPPALMRPVAAGDVAAFLAELTVSTPLGGIVEIGGPEQFGVDEVARIYLAANEDERQVITDPSTSYFGVELTDDALLPGTGARVASEKLSEWLYQSMAD
;
A
#
# COMPACT_ATOMS: atom_id res chain seq x y z
N MET A 1 2.96 14.06 22.60
CA MET A 1 3.95 14.35 21.54
C MET A 1 4.78 15.60 21.87
N THR A 2 5.13 15.84 23.15
CA THR A 2 5.89 17.04 23.52
C THR A 2 7.31 16.95 22.96
N GLY A 3 7.74 17.97 22.21
CA GLY A 3 9.06 17.99 21.56
C GLY A 3 9.14 17.15 20.27
N THR A 4 8.01 16.82 19.66
CA THR A 4 7.96 16.08 18.39
C THR A 4 7.93 17.05 17.20
N ASP A 5 8.94 16.99 16.34
CA ASP A 5 9.01 17.82 15.13
C ASP A 5 8.23 17.21 13.95
N ILE A 6 8.20 15.88 13.84
CA ILE A 6 7.66 15.15 12.70
C ILE A 6 6.81 13.97 13.20
N VAL A 7 5.67 13.73 12.54
CA VAL A 7 4.85 12.52 12.73
C VAL A 7 4.93 11.67 11.45
N VAL A 8 5.26 10.39 11.62
CA VAL A 8 5.22 9.39 10.55
C VAL A 8 4.07 8.43 10.82
N ASP A 9 2.98 8.57 10.08
CA ASP A 9 1.77 7.79 10.18
C ASP A 9 1.80 6.61 9.20
N VAL A 10 2.20 5.45 9.73
CA VAL A 10 2.15 4.14 9.06
C VAL A 10 1.08 3.24 9.68
N THR A 11 0.06 3.84 10.31
CA THR A 11 -1.02 3.07 10.92
C THR A 11 -1.82 2.30 9.86
N ASN A 12 -2.29 1.10 10.22
CA ASN A 12 -3.10 0.28 9.34
C ASN A 12 -4.21 -0.43 10.11
N ALA A 13 -5.34 -0.64 9.44
CA ALA A 13 -6.44 -1.41 10.00
C ALA A 13 -6.09 -2.91 10.02
N ALA A 14 -6.44 -3.61 11.09
CA ALA A 14 -6.20 -5.04 11.24
C ALA A 14 -7.20 -5.92 10.46
N SER A 15 -8.30 -5.34 9.97
CA SER A 15 -9.35 -6.03 9.22
C SER A 15 -9.84 -5.20 8.04
N PHE A 16 -10.15 -5.87 6.95
CA PHE A 16 -10.69 -5.31 5.71
C PHE A 16 -12.14 -5.80 5.56
N GLY A 17 -13.12 -4.94 5.86
CA GLY A 17 -14.55 -5.26 5.75
C GLY A 17 -15.41 -4.55 6.81
N ASP A 18 -16.74 -4.58 6.62
CA ASP A 18 -17.76 -4.07 7.54
C ASP A 18 -17.51 -2.64 8.07
N SER A 19 -16.96 -1.76 7.22
CA SER A 19 -16.55 -0.39 7.59
C SER A 19 -15.46 -0.27 8.66
N ALA A 20 -14.88 -1.38 9.16
CA ALA A 20 -13.86 -1.35 10.21
C ALA A 20 -12.63 -0.52 9.82
N ALA A 21 -12.20 -0.62 8.56
CA ALA A 21 -11.11 0.19 8.02
C ALA A 21 -11.44 1.68 8.00
N LEU A 22 -12.67 2.04 7.61
CA LEU A 22 -13.11 3.44 7.55
C LEU A 22 -13.15 4.08 8.94
N ASP A 23 -13.75 3.40 9.91
CA ASP A 23 -13.81 3.88 11.28
C ASP A 23 -12.41 3.99 11.90
N PHE A 24 -11.55 2.99 11.66
CA PHE A 24 -10.16 3.02 12.09
C PHE A 24 -9.40 4.24 11.52
N PHE A 25 -9.37 4.41 10.20
CA PHE A 25 -8.60 5.49 9.58
C PHE A 25 -9.17 6.87 9.92
N LYS A 26 -10.48 7.00 10.04
CA LYS A 26 -11.12 8.25 10.48
C LYS A 26 -10.76 8.60 11.91
N ALA A 27 -10.79 7.64 12.84
CA ALA A 27 -10.48 7.87 14.25
C ALA A 27 -8.99 8.12 14.47
N SER A 28 -8.13 7.23 13.97
CA SER A 28 -6.66 7.33 14.11
C SER A 28 -6.13 8.64 13.52
N THR A 29 -6.48 8.97 12.28
CA THR A 29 -6.01 10.20 11.61
C THR A 29 -6.46 11.45 12.35
N LYS A 30 -7.72 11.52 12.82
CA LYS A 30 -8.19 12.68 13.60
C LYS A 30 -7.43 12.85 14.91
N ASN A 31 -7.20 11.75 15.62
CA ASN A 31 -6.48 11.78 16.89
C ASN A 31 -5.03 12.21 16.68
N LEU A 32 -4.35 11.64 15.69
CA LEU A 32 -2.96 11.99 15.36
C LEU A 32 -2.84 13.46 14.92
N LEU A 33 -3.73 13.94 14.06
CA LEU A 33 -3.74 15.34 13.63
C LEU A 33 -3.99 16.32 14.78
N ALA A 34 -4.90 15.99 15.70
CA ALA A 34 -5.19 16.82 16.87
C ALA A 34 -3.96 16.96 17.78
N VAL A 35 -3.34 15.84 18.15
CA VAL A 35 -2.15 15.86 19.04
C VAL A 35 -0.94 16.45 18.31
N ALA A 36 -0.78 16.21 17.00
CA ALA A 36 0.26 16.85 16.20
C ALA A 36 0.09 18.37 16.19
N ALA A 37 -1.16 18.86 16.18
CA ALA A 37 -1.46 20.28 16.24
C ALA A 37 -1.10 20.92 17.58
N GLU A 38 -1.48 20.29 18.69
CA GLU A 38 -1.09 20.74 20.02
C GLU A 38 0.43 20.77 20.21
N ALA A 39 1.14 19.80 19.61
CA ALA A 39 2.60 19.69 19.68
C ALA A 39 3.36 20.64 18.73
N GLY A 40 2.67 21.31 17.80
CA GLY A 40 3.35 22.18 16.83
C GLY A 40 4.18 21.43 15.78
N VAL A 41 3.86 20.16 15.49
CA VAL A 41 4.56 19.31 14.51
C VAL A 41 4.73 20.02 13.15
N GLY A 42 5.98 20.14 12.69
CA GLY A 42 6.33 20.82 11.45
C GLY A 42 6.11 19.99 10.18
N HIS A 43 5.93 18.67 10.30
CA HIS A 43 5.71 17.77 9.16
C HIS A 43 4.86 16.56 9.54
N TYR A 44 3.73 16.37 8.86
CA TYR A 44 2.94 15.14 8.93
C TYR A 44 3.19 14.29 7.68
N LEU A 45 3.89 13.17 7.83
CA LEU A 45 4.16 12.22 6.76
C LEU A 45 3.24 11.00 6.94
N ALA A 46 2.50 10.63 5.89
CA ALA A 46 1.61 9.48 5.94
C ALA A 46 1.89 8.48 4.82
N LEU A 47 1.77 7.19 5.12
CA LEU A 47 1.81 6.11 4.14
C LEU A 47 0.38 5.73 3.69
N SER A 48 0.15 5.87 2.39
CA SER A 48 -1.05 5.48 1.65
C SER A 48 -0.66 4.50 0.54
N VAL A 49 -1.61 4.20 -0.35
CA VAL A 49 -1.46 3.16 -1.38
C VAL A 49 -1.73 3.73 -2.76
N VAL A 50 -0.93 3.33 -3.75
CA VAL A 50 -1.17 3.61 -5.18
C VAL A 50 -2.55 3.09 -5.59
N GLY A 51 -3.25 3.83 -6.47
CA GLY A 51 -4.60 3.46 -6.90
C GLY A 51 -5.74 3.95 -5.98
N THR A 52 -5.42 4.62 -4.86
CA THR A 52 -6.43 5.07 -3.88
C THR A 52 -7.60 5.87 -4.50
N PRO A 53 -7.39 6.84 -5.40
CA PRO A 53 -8.49 7.52 -6.08
C PRO A 53 -9.34 6.64 -7.01
N GLN A 54 -8.72 5.64 -7.62
CA GLN A 54 -9.34 4.79 -8.63
C GLN A 54 -10.15 3.65 -8.01
N LEU A 55 -9.76 3.20 -6.81
CA LEU A 55 -10.27 1.98 -6.19
C LEU A 55 -11.21 2.23 -5.00
N VAL A 56 -11.78 3.43 -4.88
CA VAL A 56 -12.65 3.84 -3.75
C VAL A 56 -13.94 3.02 -3.60
N GLU A 57 -14.27 2.15 -4.55
CA GLU A 57 -15.35 1.17 -4.39
C GLU A 57 -14.97 0.06 -3.40
N SER A 58 -13.67 -0.15 -3.16
CA SER A 58 -13.16 -1.02 -2.11
C SER A 58 -13.20 -0.30 -0.76
N ASP A 59 -13.69 -0.98 0.27
CA ASP A 59 -13.75 -0.45 1.64
C ASP A 59 -12.41 0.08 2.14
N TYR A 60 -11.32 -0.61 1.82
CA TYR A 60 -9.98 -0.23 2.25
C TYR A 60 -9.49 1.05 1.56
N PHE A 61 -9.56 1.11 0.22
CA PHE A 61 -9.10 2.28 -0.53
C PHE A 61 -10.00 3.50 -0.27
N ARG A 62 -11.29 3.29 -0.06
CA ARG A 62 -12.20 4.34 0.42
C ARG A 62 -11.75 4.91 1.76
N ALA A 63 -11.34 4.05 2.69
CA ALA A 63 -10.85 4.47 3.99
C ALA A 63 -9.49 5.20 3.89
N LYS A 64 -8.57 4.73 3.04
CA LYS A 64 -7.32 5.44 2.73
C LYS A 64 -7.56 6.80 2.07
N MET A 65 -8.53 6.90 1.16
CA MET A 65 -8.94 8.19 0.60
C MET A 65 -9.46 9.14 1.70
N VAL A 66 -10.20 8.64 2.69
CA VAL A 66 -10.62 9.46 3.83
C VAL A 66 -9.42 9.92 4.68
N GLN A 67 -8.44 9.05 4.96
CA GLN A 67 -7.19 9.44 5.63
C GLN A 67 -6.48 10.57 4.85
N GLU A 68 -6.26 10.40 3.54
CA GLU A 68 -5.63 11.43 2.70
C GLU A 68 -6.41 12.75 2.74
N ASN A 69 -7.74 12.70 2.64
CA ASN A 69 -8.58 13.91 2.68
C ASN A 69 -8.49 14.65 4.01
N LEU A 70 -8.47 13.92 5.14
CA LEU A 70 -8.32 14.53 6.46
C LEU A 70 -6.96 15.21 6.62
N ILE A 71 -5.89 14.60 6.14
CA ILE A 71 -4.54 15.18 6.16
C ILE A 71 -4.50 16.44 5.28
N ARG A 72 -5.03 16.39 4.06
CA ARG A 72 -5.05 17.56 3.16
C ARG A 72 -5.86 18.73 3.75
N ALA A 73 -6.94 18.43 4.47
CA ALA A 73 -7.79 19.43 5.11
C ALA A 73 -7.24 19.97 6.45
N SER A 74 -6.14 19.41 6.97
CA SER A 74 -5.66 19.73 8.32
C SER A 74 -4.90 21.06 8.43
N ASN A 75 -4.64 21.75 7.30
CA ASN A 75 -3.81 22.97 7.22
C ASN A 75 -2.41 22.82 7.86
N ARG A 76 -1.86 21.60 7.87
CA ARG A 76 -0.51 21.29 8.38
C ARG A 76 0.43 21.07 7.20
N PRO A 77 1.73 21.35 7.32
CA PRO A 77 2.68 20.89 6.34
C PRO A 77 2.70 19.35 6.33
N TYR A 78 2.53 18.75 5.17
CA TYR A 78 2.39 17.31 5.04
C TYR A 78 3.11 16.74 3.82
N THR A 79 3.27 15.42 3.80
CA THR A 79 3.60 14.64 2.62
C THR A 79 2.84 13.32 2.70
N ILE A 80 2.22 12.90 1.60
CA ILE A 80 1.60 11.58 1.51
C ILE A 80 2.46 10.75 0.57
N LEU A 81 3.03 9.66 1.08
CA LEU A 81 3.68 8.66 0.25
C LEU A 81 2.65 7.59 -0.12
N ARG A 82 2.42 7.34 -1.40
CA ARG A 82 1.70 6.16 -1.86
C ARG A 82 2.69 5.09 -2.32
N SER A 83 2.66 3.91 -1.70
CA SER A 83 3.42 2.76 -2.21
C SER A 83 2.55 1.86 -3.06
N THR A 84 3.16 1.11 -3.96
CA THR A 84 2.54 -0.11 -4.51
C THR A 84 2.46 -1.21 -3.44
N GLN A 85 1.88 -2.36 -3.78
CA GLN A 85 1.68 -3.48 -2.87
C GLN A 85 3.02 -4.04 -2.37
N PHE A 86 3.09 -4.41 -1.10
CA PHE A 86 4.29 -4.94 -0.49
C PHE A 86 4.53 -6.40 -0.86
N TYR A 87 5.79 -6.79 -1.03
CA TYR A 87 6.16 -8.20 -1.16
C TYR A 87 5.69 -9.02 0.06
N GLU A 88 5.80 -8.44 1.25
CA GLU A 88 5.37 -9.00 2.53
C GLU A 88 3.86 -9.23 2.63
N PHE A 89 3.07 -8.68 1.70
CA PHE A 89 1.62 -8.83 1.66
C PHE A 89 1.13 -9.72 0.49
N ILE A 90 2.05 -10.36 -0.26
CA ILE A 90 1.67 -11.19 -1.41
C ILE A 90 0.74 -12.34 -1.01
N SER A 91 0.93 -12.99 0.15
CA SER A 91 0.04 -14.06 0.60
C SER A 91 -1.41 -13.57 0.76
N GLY A 92 -1.63 -12.44 1.43
CA GLY A 92 -2.94 -11.82 1.58
C GLY A 92 -3.55 -11.37 0.24
N LEU A 93 -2.72 -10.98 -0.71
CA LEU A 93 -3.14 -10.69 -2.09
C LEU A 93 -3.60 -11.96 -2.82
N ILE A 94 -2.92 -13.09 -2.64
CA ILE A 94 -3.28 -14.36 -3.26
C ILE A 94 -4.61 -14.89 -2.67
N ASP A 95 -4.78 -14.77 -1.36
CA ASP A 95 -5.93 -15.29 -0.62
C ASP A 95 -7.27 -14.69 -1.07
N ILE A 96 -7.28 -13.48 -1.68
CA ILE A 96 -8.51 -12.90 -2.22
C ILE A 96 -9.12 -13.76 -3.34
N GLY A 97 -8.28 -14.53 -4.03
CA GLY A 97 -8.64 -15.39 -5.14
C GLY A 97 -8.90 -16.84 -4.73
N ALA A 98 -8.78 -17.19 -3.44
CA ALA A 98 -8.84 -18.57 -2.98
C ALA A 98 -10.24 -19.18 -3.20
N GLN A 99 -10.29 -20.28 -3.96
CA GLN A 99 -11.49 -21.05 -4.24
C GLN A 99 -11.20 -22.54 -4.14
N GLY A 100 -11.28 -23.09 -2.92
CA GLY A 100 -10.87 -24.47 -2.66
C GLY A 100 -9.37 -24.65 -2.93
N ASP A 101 -9.03 -25.55 -3.86
CA ASP A 101 -7.63 -25.88 -4.19
C ASP A 101 -7.06 -25.06 -5.37
N VAL A 102 -7.75 -24.00 -5.78
CA VAL A 102 -7.28 -23.08 -6.83
C VAL A 102 -7.35 -21.63 -6.38
N PHE A 103 -6.50 -20.79 -6.98
CA PHE A 103 -6.54 -19.35 -6.87
C PHE A 103 -7.00 -18.76 -8.22
N ARG A 104 -8.09 -18.00 -8.23
CA ARG A 104 -8.51 -17.21 -9.39
C ARG A 104 -8.08 -15.78 -9.20
N LEU A 105 -7.28 -15.24 -10.10
CA LEU A 105 -6.72 -13.90 -9.98
C LEU A 105 -6.81 -13.13 -11.29
N PRO A 106 -7.03 -11.80 -11.25
CA PRO A 106 -7.06 -10.99 -12.46
C PRO A 106 -5.64 -10.84 -13.06
N PRO A 107 -5.53 -10.65 -14.40
CA PRO A 107 -4.24 -10.37 -15.06
C PRO A 107 -3.77 -8.92 -14.89
N ALA A 108 -4.30 -8.18 -13.91
CA ALA A 108 -4.02 -6.76 -13.74
C ALA A 108 -2.54 -6.53 -13.40
N LEU A 109 -1.98 -5.46 -13.95
CA LEU A 109 -0.55 -5.16 -13.81
C LEU A 109 -0.26 -4.46 -12.48
N MET A 110 0.82 -4.85 -11.83
CA MET A 110 1.30 -4.27 -10.58
C MET A 110 2.83 -4.16 -10.58
N ARG A 111 3.37 -3.29 -9.71
CA ARG A 111 4.81 -3.15 -9.48
C ARG A 111 5.15 -3.30 -7.99
N PRO A 112 5.02 -4.50 -7.41
CA PRO A 112 5.16 -4.71 -5.97
C PRO A 112 6.54 -4.31 -5.48
N VAL A 113 6.63 -3.86 -4.24
CA VAL A 113 7.82 -3.23 -3.64
C VAL A 113 8.15 -3.84 -2.29
N ALA A 114 9.43 -3.91 -1.92
CA ALA A 114 9.83 -4.34 -0.58
C ALA A 114 9.47 -3.30 0.48
N ALA A 115 8.99 -3.74 1.66
CA ALA A 115 8.71 -2.82 2.76
C ALA A 115 9.98 -2.08 3.23
N GLY A 116 11.15 -2.71 3.12
CA GLY A 116 12.45 -2.11 3.42
C GLY A 116 12.76 -0.86 2.57
N ASP A 117 12.54 -0.94 1.26
CA ASP A 117 12.74 0.18 0.33
C ASP A 117 11.75 1.33 0.61
N VAL A 118 10.50 1.00 0.97
CA VAL A 118 9.49 2.00 1.35
C VAL A 118 9.85 2.67 2.67
N ALA A 119 10.32 1.91 3.65
CA ALA A 119 10.79 2.44 4.93
C ALA A 119 12.00 3.37 4.75
N ALA A 120 12.95 3.01 3.88
CA ALA A 120 14.08 3.86 3.53
C ALA A 120 13.62 5.19 2.90
N PHE A 121 12.66 5.13 1.96
CA PHE A 121 12.14 6.36 1.35
C PHE A 121 11.32 7.21 2.33
N LEU A 122 10.56 6.60 3.24
CA LEU A 122 9.91 7.32 4.34
C LEU A 122 10.93 8.04 5.23
N ALA A 123 12.06 7.39 5.55
CA ALA A 123 13.13 8.00 6.32
C ALA A 123 13.77 9.20 5.60
N GLU A 124 13.97 9.11 4.28
CA GLU A 124 14.42 10.24 3.45
C GLU A 124 13.41 11.40 3.49
N LEU A 125 12.12 11.10 3.31
CA LEU A 125 11.05 12.11 3.31
C LEU A 125 10.90 12.78 4.68
N THR A 126 11.14 12.05 5.77
CA THR A 126 11.03 12.54 7.15
C THR A 126 11.93 13.76 7.41
N VAL A 127 13.11 13.81 6.80
CA VAL A 127 14.08 14.93 6.97
C VAL A 127 14.02 15.95 5.83
N SER A 128 13.11 15.77 4.88
CA SER A 128 12.91 16.66 3.74
C SER A 128 11.95 17.80 4.07
N THR A 129 11.90 18.84 3.23
CA THR A 129 10.86 19.86 3.34
C THR A 129 9.50 19.24 2.99
N PRO A 130 8.43 19.46 3.80
CA PRO A 130 7.10 18.95 3.49
C PRO A 130 6.64 19.40 2.10
N LEU A 131 6.29 18.44 1.25
CA LEU A 131 5.95 18.70 -0.15
C LEU A 131 4.56 19.35 -0.33
N GLY A 132 3.69 19.26 0.67
CA GLY A 132 2.29 19.70 0.56
C GLY A 132 1.51 18.92 -0.50
N GLY A 133 1.91 17.68 -0.76
CA GLY A 133 1.37 16.87 -1.85
C GLY A 133 1.64 15.38 -1.69
N ILE A 134 1.45 14.67 -2.80
CA ILE A 134 1.59 13.22 -2.90
C ILE A 134 2.86 12.88 -3.69
N VAL A 135 3.61 11.91 -3.20
CA VAL A 135 4.67 11.22 -3.93
C VAL A 135 4.37 9.73 -3.95
N GLU A 136 4.86 9.03 -4.96
CA GLU A 136 4.63 7.60 -5.10
C GLU A 136 5.94 6.82 -5.18
N ILE A 137 5.94 5.57 -4.71
CA ILE A 137 7.03 4.62 -4.85
C ILE A 137 6.49 3.28 -5.35
N GLY A 138 7.21 2.66 -6.28
CA GLY A 138 6.92 1.31 -6.74
C GLY A 138 8.17 0.48 -6.95
N GLY A 139 7.98 -0.84 -7.05
CA GLY A 139 9.06 -1.79 -7.26
C GLY A 139 9.80 -1.62 -8.59
N PRO A 140 10.98 -2.23 -8.73
CA PRO A 140 11.76 -2.17 -9.96
C PRO A 140 11.07 -2.88 -11.13
N GLU A 141 10.26 -3.91 -10.85
CA GLU A 141 9.71 -4.83 -11.85
C GLU A 141 8.18 -4.77 -11.90
N GLN A 142 7.62 -5.09 -13.06
CA GLN A 142 6.18 -5.12 -13.31
C GLN A 142 5.75 -6.55 -13.63
N PHE A 143 4.63 -6.96 -13.04
CA PHE A 143 4.07 -8.30 -13.15
C PHE A 143 2.54 -8.25 -13.24
N GLY A 144 1.92 -9.31 -13.73
CA GLY A 144 0.50 -9.57 -13.45
C GLY A 144 0.28 -10.00 -12.00
N VAL A 145 -0.87 -9.70 -11.40
CA VAL A 145 -1.24 -10.21 -10.05
C VAL A 145 -1.17 -11.74 -10.02
N ASP A 146 -1.68 -12.40 -11.06
CA ASP A 146 -1.62 -13.85 -11.25
C ASP A 146 -0.19 -14.38 -11.46
N GLU A 147 0.68 -13.60 -12.09
CA GLU A 147 2.10 -13.93 -12.28
C GLU A 147 2.85 -13.90 -10.94
N VAL A 148 2.69 -12.84 -10.14
CA VAL A 148 3.27 -12.75 -8.79
C VAL A 148 2.83 -13.93 -7.94
N ALA A 149 1.56 -14.31 -8.00
CA ALA A 149 1.02 -15.46 -7.29
C ALA A 149 1.72 -16.77 -7.69
N ARG A 150 1.91 -17.02 -9.00
CA ARG A 150 2.63 -18.22 -9.47
C ARG A 150 4.06 -18.26 -8.98
N ILE A 151 4.77 -17.12 -9.04
CA ILE A 151 6.17 -17.03 -8.57
C ILE A 151 6.23 -17.33 -7.08
N TYR A 152 5.33 -16.73 -6.28
CA TYR A 152 5.29 -16.91 -4.84
C TYR A 152 4.94 -18.35 -4.44
N LEU A 153 3.92 -18.95 -5.04
CA LEU A 153 3.50 -20.32 -4.76
C LEU A 153 4.60 -21.33 -5.12
N ALA A 154 5.24 -21.15 -6.29
CA ALA A 154 6.35 -22.00 -6.71
C ALA A 154 7.55 -21.90 -5.74
N ALA A 155 7.85 -20.71 -5.22
CA ALA A 155 8.92 -20.53 -4.23
C ALA A 155 8.59 -21.18 -2.87
N ASN A 156 7.31 -21.35 -2.54
CA ASN A 156 6.84 -21.94 -1.29
C ASN A 156 6.42 -23.42 -1.43
N GLU A 157 6.76 -24.07 -2.54
CA GLU A 157 6.38 -25.46 -2.84
C GLU A 157 4.86 -25.73 -2.75
N ASP A 158 4.04 -24.72 -3.05
CA ASP A 158 2.58 -24.84 -3.09
C ASP A 158 2.11 -25.17 -4.51
N GLU A 159 1.56 -26.38 -4.68
CA GLU A 159 1.13 -26.92 -5.97
C GLU A 159 -0.27 -26.47 -6.41
N ARG A 160 -0.99 -25.67 -5.59
CA ARG A 160 -2.32 -25.17 -5.94
C ARG A 160 -2.26 -24.31 -7.21
N GLN A 161 -3.27 -24.45 -8.07
CA GLN A 161 -3.24 -23.82 -9.40
C GLN A 161 -3.69 -22.36 -9.37
N VAL A 162 -2.99 -21.51 -10.12
CA VAL A 162 -3.42 -20.12 -10.40
C VAL A 162 -4.10 -20.04 -11.76
N ILE A 163 -5.39 -19.74 -11.73
CA ILE A 163 -6.23 -19.48 -12.91
C ILE A 163 -6.30 -17.98 -13.14
N THR A 164 -5.82 -17.52 -14.29
CA THR A 164 -6.03 -16.14 -14.74
C THR A 164 -7.49 -15.95 -15.12
N ASP A 165 -8.19 -15.05 -14.45
CA ASP A 165 -9.61 -14.82 -14.66
C ASP A 165 -9.91 -13.31 -14.64
N PRO A 166 -10.09 -12.67 -15.81
CA PRO A 166 -10.37 -11.24 -15.90
C PRO A 166 -11.67 -10.79 -15.23
N SER A 167 -12.57 -11.73 -14.89
CA SER A 167 -13.82 -11.43 -14.18
C SER A 167 -13.64 -11.40 -12.65
N THR A 168 -12.47 -11.77 -12.15
CA THR A 168 -12.19 -11.76 -10.72
C THR A 168 -11.91 -10.35 -10.23
N SER A 169 -12.60 -9.94 -9.17
CA SER A 169 -12.41 -8.65 -8.55
C SER A 169 -11.21 -8.63 -7.60
N TYR A 170 -10.58 -7.47 -7.48
CA TYR A 170 -9.52 -7.18 -6.54
C TYR A 170 -10.12 -6.50 -5.31
N PHE A 171 -10.20 -7.23 -4.19
CA PHE A 171 -10.87 -6.75 -2.96
C PHE A 171 -12.26 -6.16 -3.22
N GLY A 172 -13.06 -6.84 -4.06
CA GLY A 172 -14.43 -6.45 -4.39
C GLY A 172 -14.57 -5.43 -5.52
N VAL A 173 -13.46 -4.99 -6.15
CA VAL A 173 -13.46 -3.98 -7.23
C VAL A 173 -12.92 -4.56 -8.52
N GLU A 174 -13.56 -4.25 -9.65
CA GLU A 174 -13.00 -4.56 -10.97
C GLU A 174 -11.80 -3.64 -11.26
N LEU A 175 -10.67 -4.22 -11.66
CA LEU A 175 -9.47 -3.44 -11.96
C LEU A 175 -9.46 -2.98 -13.42
N THR A 176 -9.04 -1.73 -13.64
CA THR A 176 -8.47 -1.31 -14.94
C THR A 176 -6.99 -1.69 -14.98
N ASP A 177 -6.44 -1.91 -16.17
CA ASP A 177 -5.08 -2.45 -16.37
C ASP A 177 -3.97 -1.63 -15.66
N ASP A 178 -4.21 -0.35 -15.37
CA ASP A 178 -3.26 0.59 -14.80
C ASP A 178 -3.53 0.98 -13.34
N ALA A 179 -4.63 0.51 -12.72
CA ALA A 179 -5.08 1.00 -11.40
C ALA A 179 -4.08 0.71 -10.25
N LEU A 180 -3.25 -0.33 -10.39
CA LEU A 180 -2.22 -0.71 -9.40
C LEU A 180 -0.82 -0.25 -9.77
N LEU A 181 -0.66 0.43 -10.91
CA LEU A 181 0.63 0.95 -11.36
C LEU A 181 0.88 2.34 -10.78
N PRO A 182 2.12 2.64 -10.35
CA PRO A 182 2.46 3.97 -9.87
C PRO A 182 2.43 4.97 -11.04
N GLY A 183 2.08 6.21 -10.72
CA GLY A 183 2.03 7.31 -11.68
C GLY A 183 3.39 7.72 -12.23
N THR A 184 3.36 8.59 -13.25
CA THR A 184 4.60 9.15 -13.84
C THR A 184 5.41 9.92 -12.79
N GLY A 185 6.72 9.64 -12.73
CA GLY A 185 7.63 10.29 -11.78
C GLY A 185 7.70 9.64 -10.40
N ALA A 186 7.03 8.49 -10.20
CA ALA A 186 7.19 7.70 -9.00
C ALA A 186 8.65 7.26 -8.78
N ARG A 187 9.08 7.22 -7.51
CA ARG A 187 10.34 6.64 -7.10
C ARG A 187 10.34 5.16 -7.48
N VAL A 188 11.39 4.71 -8.17
CA VAL A 188 11.61 3.29 -8.44
C VAL A 188 12.53 2.74 -7.37
N ALA A 189 12.02 1.77 -6.62
CA ALA A 189 12.75 1.00 -5.62
C ALA A 189 13.79 0.07 -6.27
N SER A 190 14.67 -0.53 -5.47
CA SER A 190 15.81 -1.30 -5.97
C SER A 190 15.66 -2.81 -5.85
N GLU A 191 15.05 -3.29 -4.76
CA GLU A 191 14.99 -4.71 -4.47
C GLU A 191 14.02 -5.43 -5.41
N LYS A 192 14.51 -6.50 -6.04
CA LYS A 192 13.71 -7.34 -6.94
C LYS A 192 12.93 -8.39 -6.18
N LEU A 193 11.83 -8.87 -6.77
CA LEU A 193 11.01 -9.94 -6.17
C LEU A 193 11.83 -11.21 -5.91
N SER A 194 12.70 -11.58 -6.84
CA SER A 194 13.56 -12.77 -6.71
C SER A 194 14.60 -12.66 -5.59
N GLU A 195 15.14 -11.45 -5.37
CA GLU A 195 16.11 -11.17 -4.31
C GLU A 195 15.43 -11.21 -2.94
N TRP A 196 14.24 -10.60 -2.84
CA TRP A 196 13.42 -10.65 -1.63
C TRP A 196 13.00 -12.08 -1.27
N LEU A 197 12.51 -12.87 -2.24
CA LEU A 197 12.14 -14.27 -2.02
C LEU A 197 13.32 -15.11 -1.52
N TYR A 198 14.52 -14.91 -2.09
CA TYR A 198 15.72 -15.62 -1.66
C TYR A 198 16.07 -15.32 -0.21
N GLN A 199 15.95 -14.05 0.21
CA GLN A 199 16.22 -13.64 1.59
C GLN A 199 15.14 -14.17 2.55
N SER A 200 13.86 -14.08 2.18
CA SER A 200 12.76 -14.51 3.05
C SER A 200 12.73 -16.01 3.32
N MET A 201 13.35 -16.82 2.46
CA MET A 201 13.50 -18.27 2.66
C MET A 201 14.71 -18.65 3.53
N ALA A 202 15.63 -17.71 3.76
CA ALA A 202 16.84 -17.93 4.56
C ALA A 202 16.65 -17.65 6.06
N ASP A 203 15.55 -17.01 6.43
CA ASP A 203 15.14 -16.66 7.80
C ASP A 203 14.16 -17.70 8.38
#